data_AF-A0A7W0ZVS5-F1
#
_entry.id   AF-A0A7W0ZVS5-F1
#
_cell.length_a   1.000
_cell.length_b   1.000
_cell.length_c   1.000
_cell.angle_alpha   90.00
_cell.angle_beta   90.00
_cell.angle_gamma   90.00
#
_symmetry.space_group_name_H-M   'P 1'
#
loop_
_entity.id
_entity.type
_entity.pdbx_description
1 polymer ?
#
loop_
_entity_poly.entity_id
_entity_poly.type
_entity_poly.pdbx_seq_one_letter_code
_entity_poly.pdbx_strand_id
1 'polypeptide(L)' 'MHRIVVDAMGGDHAPDAIVQGAAEASLALSSAEIILVGDAAVLGRL' A
#
# COMPACT_ATOMS: atom_id res chain seq x y z
N MET A 1 -9.25 -13.45 -7.64
CA MET A 1 -8.70 -12.10 -7.54
C MET A 1 -9.20 -11.49 -6.23
N HIS A 2 -8.27 -11.16 -5.34
CA HIS A 2 -8.56 -10.57 -4.03
C HIS A 2 -8.22 -9.08 -4.06
N ARG A 3 -8.95 -8.28 -3.29
CA ARG A 3 -8.64 -6.86 -3.09
C ARG A 3 -8.25 -6.67 -1.64
N ILE A 4 -7.06 -6.14 -1.41
CA ILE A 4 -6.49 -5.96 -0.08
C ILE A 4 -6.33 -4.46 0.14
N VAL A 5 -7.04 -3.95 1.14
CA VAL A 5 -6.97 -2.54 1.52
C VAL A 5 -5.96 -2.40 2.65
N VAL A 6 -4.99 -1.50 2.47
CA VAL A 6 -3.89 -1.28 3.41
C VAL A 6 -3.93 0.17 3.87
N ASP A 7 -4.00 0.39 5.18
CA ASP A 7 -3.77 1.71 5.78
C ASP A 7 -2.28 2.05 5.65
N ALA A 8 -1.97 2.99 4.76
CA ALA A 8 -0.62 3.41 4.48
C ALA A 8 -0.04 4.31 5.58
N MET A 9 -0.86 4.81 6.52
CA MET A 9 -0.46 5.88 7.44
C MET A 9 -0.18 5.39 8.86
N GLY A 10 -0.53 4.13 9.16
CA GLY A 10 -0.34 3.54 10.48
C GLY A 10 1.06 2.97 10.70
N GLY A 11 1.71 3.39 11.79
CA GLY A 11 2.98 2.84 12.28
C GLY A 11 4.13 3.85 12.30
N ASP A 12 5.19 3.52 13.03
CA ASP A 12 6.30 4.45 13.31
C ASP A 12 7.08 4.89 12.05
N HIS A 13 7.10 4.05 11.02
CA HIS A 13 7.80 4.28 9.75
C HIS A 13 6.83 4.48 8.57
N ALA A 14 5.58 4.84 8.86
CA ALA A 14 4.61 5.15 7.83
C ALA A 14 4.87 6.56 7.24
N PRO A 15 4.55 6.78 5.95
CA PRO A 15 3.98 5.80 5.02
C PRO A 15 5.01 4.91 4.32
N ASP A 16 6.29 5.29 4.35
CA ASP A 16 7.32 4.71 3.50
C ASP A 16 7.44 3.19 3.63
N ALA A 17 7.51 2.66 4.86
CA ALA A 17 7.65 1.23 5.09
C ALA A 17 6.41 0.44 4.63
N ILE A 18 5.22 1.02 4.79
CA ILE A 18 3.96 0.38 4.40
C ILE A 18 3.81 0.35 2.89
N VAL A 19 4.12 1.48 2.23
CA VAL A 19 4.09 1.59 0.76
C VAL A 19 5.09 0.63 0.12
N GLN A 20 6.31 0.53 0.67
CA GLN A 20 7.31 -0.41 0.20
C GLN A 20 6.82 -1.86 0.29
N GLY A 21 6.31 -2.28 1.45
CA GLY A 21 5.79 -3.64 1.63
C GLY A 21 4.58 -3.94 0.73
N ALA A 22 3.70 -2.97 0.53
CA ALA A 22 2.58 -3.08 -0.40
C ALA A 22 3.04 -3.25 -1.86
N ALA A 23 4.07 -2.52 -2.27
CA ALA A 23 4.67 -2.67 -3.60
C ALA A 23 5.29 -4.06 -3.79
N GLU A 24 6.07 -4.54 -2.82
CA GLU A 24 6.65 -5.89 -2.83
C GLU A 24 5.56 -6.97 -2.90
N ALA A 25 4.50 -6.83 -2.11
CA ALA A 25 3.36 -7.74 -2.11
C ALA A 25 2.60 -7.75 -3.45
N SER A 26 2.46 -6.59 -4.10
CA SER A 26 1.81 -6.49 -5.42
C SER A 26 2.56 -7.27 -6.50
N LEU A 27 3.88 -7.41 -6.39
CA LEU A 27 4.71 -8.20 -7.30
C LEU A 27 4.67 -9.69 -6.97
N ALA A 28 4.59 -10.05 -5.68
CA ALA A 28 4.59 -11.44 -5.23
C ALA A 28 3.22 -12.13 -5.40
N LEU A 29 2.12 -11.37 -5.31
CA LEU A 29 0.76 -11.90 -5.31
C LEU A 29 0.10 -11.75 -6.67
N SER A 30 0.19 -12.78 -7.51
CA SER A 30 -0.35 -12.79 -8.88
C SER A 30 -1.89 -12.70 -9.00
N SER A 31 -2.63 -12.80 -7.89
CA SER A 31 -4.10 -12.72 -7.85
C SER A 31 -4.60 -11.77 -6.76
N ALA A 32 -3.82 -10.72 -6.44
CA ALA A 32 -4.23 -9.68 -5.51
C ALA A 32 -4.04 -8.28 -6.11
N GLU A 33 -5.00 -7.41 -5.84
CA GLU A 33 -4.91 -5.95 -6.04
C GLU A 33 -4.70 -5.31 -4.67
N ILE A 34 -3.62 -4.55 -4.51
CA ILE A 34 -3.34 -3.81 -3.27
C ILE A 34 -3.81 -2.37 -3.43
N ILE A 35 -4.63 -1.91 -2.48
CA ILE A 35 -5.21 -0.56 -2.47
C ILE A 35 -4.69 0.15 -1.23
N LEU A 36 -3.84 1.15 -1.44
CA LEU A 36 -3.35 2.01 -0.37
C LEU A 36 -4.40 3.05 0.00
N VAL A 37 -4.64 3.21 1.30
CA VAL A 37 -5.52 4.24 1.87
C VAL A 37 -4.70 5.14 2.77
N GLY A 38 -4.79 6.44 2.55
CA GLY A 38 -4.06 7.44 3.31
C GLY A 38 -4.20 8.83 2.71
N ASP A 39 -3.36 9.76 3.17
CA ASP A 39 -3.36 11.13 2.65
C ASP A 39 -2.78 11.17 1.23
N ALA A 40 -3.62 11.52 0.26
CA ALA A 40 -3.25 11.61 -1.15
C ALA A 40 -2.18 12.68 -1.44
N ALA A 41 -2.03 13.70 -0.58
CA ALA A 41 -0.95 14.67 -0.72
C ALA A 41 0.42 14.07 -0.40
N VAL A 42 0.46 13.05 0.47
CA VAL A 42 1.68 12.34 0.88
C VAL A 42 1.97 11.17 -0.05
N LEU A 43 0.95 10.37 -0.38
CA LEU A 43 1.10 9.17 -1.22
C LEU A 43 1.22 9.47 -2.72
N GLY A 44 0.77 10.65 -3.14
CA GLY A 44 0.58 10.97 -4.56
C GLY A 44 -0.66 10.29 -5.16
N ARG A 45 -1.17 10.88 -6.25
CA ARG A 45 -2.19 10.22 -7.09
C ARG A 45 -1.48 9.60 -8.28
N LEU A 46 -1.56 8.28 -8.41
CA LEU A 46 -1.04 7.49 -9.53
C LEU A 46 -2.19 6.96 -10.39
#